data_AF-A0AAV6H4U3-F1
#
_entry.id   AF-A0AAV6H4U3-F1
#
_cell.length_a   1.000
_cell.length_b   1.000
_cell.length_c   1.000
_cell.angle_alpha   90.00
_cell.angle_beta   90.00
_cell.angle_gamma   90.00
#
_symmetry.space_group_name_H-M   'P 1'
#
loop_
_entity.id
_entity.type
_entity.pdbx_description
1 polymer ?
#
loop_
_entity_poly.entity_id
_entity_poly.type
_entity_poly.pdbx_seq_one_letter_code
_entity_poly.pdbx_strand_id
1 'polypeptide(L)'
;MGSTRHRSKSESKLTSQGARLLSFGLSVIVLQLCAAFNLDVENPAVYSGPEGSYFGYAVDFYLTNSSSVSIVVGAPKANTSQVDIDQGGSVFHCPWSTGQSDCHSIEFDHEGNRPITINNTERQGEYKSHQWFGATVRSHGDTILACAPLYSWRTKEDDQRADSTGTCFLSVNNFTKFVEYAPCRTELSAESGQGYCQGGFSADFTKDGKVVLGGPGSFFWQGQVISAVKEQIIKAYYPGYFLSSVEGEMQTKQKPQAVYHR
;
A
#
# COMPACT_ATOMS: atom_id res chain seq x y z
N MET A 1 -5.39 87.37 23.20
CA MET A 1 -6.20 86.54 24.12
C MET A 1 -7.03 85.61 23.26
N GLY A 2 -6.71 84.35 22.98
CA GLY A 2 -5.96 83.37 23.74
C GLY A 2 -6.94 82.37 24.36
N SER A 3 -7.05 81.17 23.77
CA SER A 3 -7.42 79.87 24.38
C SER A 3 -8.58 79.10 23.72
N THR A 4 -8.19 78.30 22.72
CA THR A 4 -8.47 76.86 22.52
C THR A 4 -9.83 76.26 22.88
N ARG A 5 -10.56 75.85 21.83
CA ARG A 5 -11.68 74.90 21.88
C ARG A 5 -11.11 73.47 21.89
N HIS A 6 -11.12 72.81 23.04
CA HIS A 6 -10.73 71.41 23.16
C HIS A 6 -11.77 70.51 22.48
N ARG A 7 -11.36 69.86 21.37
CA ARG A 7 -12.10 68.75 20.76
C ARG A 7 -11.70 67.47 21.47
N SER A 8 -12.57 66.98 22.37
CA SER A 8 -12.43 65.65 22.95
C SER A 8 -12.58 64.59 21.85
N LYS A 9 -11.50 63.86 21.56
CA LYS A 9 -11.58 62.62 20.79
C LYS A 9 -12.03 61.53 21.78
N SER A 10 -13.26 61.05 21.63
CA SER A 10 -13.69 59.81 22.26
C SER A 10 -12.98 58.65 21.56
N GLU A 11 -11.86 58.18 22.11
CA GLU A 11 -11.28 56.91 21.70
C GLU A 11 -12.19 55.78 22.20
N SER A 12 -12.88 55.13 21.26
CA SER A 12 -13.65 53.92 21.52
C SER A 12 -12.69 52.78 21.90
N LYS A 13 -12.52 52.54 23.19
CA LYS A 13 -11.84 51.33 23.68
C LYS A 13 -12.73 50.12 23.37
N LEU A 14 -12.42 49.42 22.29
CA LEU A 14 -12.97 48.11 22.01
C LEU A 14 -12.59 47.19 23.19
N THR A 15 -13.57 46.81 24.01
CA THR A 15 -13.38 45.99 25.21
C THR A 15 -12.70 44.67 24.85
N SER A 16 -11.62 44.33 25.57
CA SER A 16 -10.77 43.13 25.36
C SER A 16 -11.57 41.82 25.23
N GLN A 17 -12.72 41.70 25.91
CA GLN A 17 -13.63 40.55 25.79
C GLN A 17 -14.33 40.47 24.42
N GLY A 18 -14.73 41.61 23.84
CA GLY A 18 -15.34 41.68 22.51
C GLY A 18 -14.34 41.32 21.41
N ALA A 19 -13.08 41.75 21.56
CA ALA A 19 -11.99 41.35 20.66
C ALA A 19 -11.70 39.84 20.73
N ARG A 20 -11.78 39.22 21.92
CA ARG A 20 -11.64 37.76 22.12
C ARG A 20 -12.81 36.96 21.52
N LEU A 21 -14.04 37.44 21.66
CA LEU A 21 -15.22 36.79 21.07
C LEU A 21 -15.23 36.90 19.54
N LEU A 22 -14.82 38.06 18.99
CA LEU A 22 -14.67 38.27 17.54
C LEU A 22 -13.57 37.39 16.94
N SER A 23 -12.43 37.27 17.62
CA SER A 23 -11.34 36.38 17.18
C SER A 23 -11.70 34.91 17.28
N PHE A 24 -12.44 34.49 18.31
CA PHE A 24 -12.94 33.12 18.42
C PHE A 24 -13.99 32.81 17.34
N GLY A 25 -14.94 33.72 17.09
CA GLY A 25 -15.92 33.58 16.01
C GLY A 25 -15.28 33.56 14.62
N LEU A 26 -14.28 34.41 14.38
CA LEU A 26 -13.51 34.42 13.13
C LEU A 26 -12.73 33.11 12.95
N SER A 27 -12.10 32.58 14.00
CA SER A 27 -11.42 31.28 13.96
C SER A 27 -12.39 30.14 13.63
N VAL A 28 -13.59 30.11 14.21
CA VAL A 28 -14.60 29.08 13.91
C VAL A 28 -15.06 29.15 12.44
N ILE A 29 -15.26 30.36 11.91
CA ILE A 29 -15.64 30.57 10.49
C ILE A 29 -14.49 30.15 9.56
N VAL A 30 -13.24 30.50 9.88
CA VAL A 30 -12.07 30.10 9.09
C VAL A 30 -11.86 28.59 9.13
N LEU A 31 -12.11 27.92 10.26
CA LEU A 31 -12.08 26.45 10.37
C LEU A 31 -13.14 25.78 9.48
N GLN A 32 -14.33 26.36 9.36
CA GLN A 32 -15.39 25.87 8.47
C GLN A 32 -15.02 26.04 6.98
N LEU A 33 -14.30 27.11 6.62
CA LEU A 33 -13.80 27.34 5.26
C LEU A 33 -12.64 26.41 4.85
N CYS A 34 -12.00 25.74 5.82
CA CYS A 34 -11.00 24.71 5.57
C CYS A 34 -11.59 23.29 5.51
N ALA A 35 -12.89 23.12 5.72
CA ALA A 35 -13.55 21.84 5.51
C ALA A 35 -13.69 21.57 4.00
N ALA A 36 -13.65 20.29 3.59
CA ALA A 36 -13.94 19.89 2.21
C ALA A 36 -15.40 20.21 1.86
N PHE A 37 -15.68 21.47 1.52
CA PHE A 37 -17.04 22.01 1.39
C PHE A 37 -17.68 21.71 0.02
N ASN A 38 -16.90 21.27 -0.96
CA ASN A 38 -17.35 21.06 -2.34
C ASN A 38 -17.43 19.58 -2.74
N LEU A 39 -17.34 18.64 -1.79
CA LEU A 39 -17.66 17.24 -2.03
C LEU A 39 -19.18 17.06 -1.95
N ASP A 40 -19.77 16.39 -2.94
CA ASP A 40 -21.19 15.98 -2.90
C ASP A 40 -21.38 14.83 -1.92
N VAL A 41 -21.57 15.18 -0.65
CA VAL A 41 -21.81 14.23 0.44
C VAL A 41 -23.26 13.72 0.45
N GLU A 42 -24.17 14.34 -0.31
CA GLU A 42 -25.57 13.94 -0.37
C GLU A 42 -25.79 12.78 -1.35
N ASN A 43 -25.04 12.75 -2.46
CA ASN A 43 -25.16 11.71 -3.49
C ASN A 43 -23.81 11.04 -3.83
N PRO A 44 -23.15 10.37 -2.86
CA PRO A 44 -21.89 9.68 -3.13
C PRO A 44 -22.11 8.42 -3.99
N ALA A 45 -21.11 8.09 -4.81
CA ALA A 45 -21.03 6.77 -5.42
C ALA A 45 -20.56 5.75 -4.37
N VAL A 46 -21.35 4.69 -4.15
CA VAL A 46 -21.04 3.64 -3.16
C VAL A 46 -20.71 2.34 -3.87
N TYR A 47 -19.50 1.85 -3.63
CA TYR A 47 -19.01 0.56 -4.12
C TYR A 47 -19.01 -0.42 -2.95
N SER A 48 -19.49 -1.65 -3.20
CA SER A 48 -19.56 -2.71 -2.19
C SER A 48 -18.90 -3.97 -2.70
N GLY A 49 -18.20 -4.68 -1.81
CA GLY A 49 -17.60 -5.98 -2.09
C GLY A 49 -18.19 -7.09 -1.22
N PRO A 50 -17.63 -8.30 -1.29
CA PRO A 50 -18.11 -9.43 -0.50
C PRO A 50 -18.06 -9.17 1.01
N GLU A 51 -19.04 -9.67 1.74
CA GLU A 51 -19.11 -9.51 3.20
C GLU A 51 -17.88 -10.12 3.89
N GLY A 52 -17.32 -9.43 4.89
CA GLY A 52 -16.16 -9.90 5.66
C GLY A 52 -14.81 -9.88 4.90
N SER A 53 -14.79 -9.51 3.62
CA SER A 53 -13.58 -9.50 2.77
C SER A 53 -12.62 -8.35 3.04
N TYR A 54 -13.05 -7.37 3.84
CA TYR A 54 -12.37 -6.09 4.06
C TYR A 54 -12.21 -5.28 2.76
N PHE A 55 -13.17 -5.39 1.84
CA PHE A 55 -13.25 -4.51 0.67
C PHE A 55 -13.20 -3.04 1.09
N GLY A 56 -12.30 -2.28 0.46
CA GLY A 56 -12.04 -0.88 0.80
C GLY A 56 -10.85 -0.69 1.75
N TYR A 57 -10.13 -1.76 2.12
CA TYR A 57 -8.93 -1.66 2.96
C TYR A 57 -7.85 -0.79 2.30
N ALA A 58 -7.70 -0.91 0.98
CA ALA A 58 -6.88 -0.03 0.16
C ALA A 58 -7.66 0.41 -1.09
N VAL A 59 -7.45 1.65 -1.52
CA VAL A 59 -8.09 2.22 -2.72
C VAL A 59 -7.08 3.03 -3.51
N ASP A 60 -7.20 3.01 -4.84
CA ASP A 60 -6.47 3.90 -5.73
C ASP A 60 -7.25 4.15 -7.04
N PHE A 61 -6.86 5.19 -7.78
CA PHE A 61 -7.39 5.50 -9.11
C PHE A 61 -6.57 4.80 -10.20
N TYR A 62 -7.26 4.08 -11.08
CA TYR A 62 -6.66 3.44 -12.24
C TYR A 62 -7.04 4.18 -13.53
N LEU A 63 -6.03 4.77 -14.17
CA LEU A 63 -6.17 5.73 -15.27
C LEU A 63 -5.34 5.25 -16.47
N THR A 64 -5.90 4.34 -17.27
CA THR A 64 -5.20 3.80 -18.45
C THR A 64 -5.19 4.78 -19.63
N ASN A 65 -6.24 5.59 -19.75
CA ASN A 65 -6.36 6.66 -20.73
C ASN A 65 -7.19 7.81 -20.14
N SER A 66 -7.14 8.99 -20.76
CA SER A 66 -7.85 10.18 -20.30
C SER A 66 -9.39 10.06 -20.36
N SER A 67 -9.92 9.02 -21.00
CA SER A 67 -11.34 8.82 -21.24
C SER A 67 -12.00 7.76 -20.34
N SER A 68 -11.20 6.96 -19.62
CA SER A 68 -11.66 5.85 -18.80
C SER A 68 -11.00 5.90 -17.44
N VAL A 69 -11.78 6.35 -16.44
CA VAL A 69 -11.38 6.30 -15.05
C VAL A 69 -11.95 5.04 -14.43
N SER A 70 -11.14 4.34 -13.64
CA SER A 70 -11.60 3.25 -12.79
C SER A 70 -11.07 3.43 -11.38
N ILE A 71 -11.72 2.77 -10.43
CA ILE A 71 -11.23 2.63 -9.06
C ILE A 71 -10.71 1.21 -8.91
N VAL A 72 -9.59 1.05 -8.21
CA VAL A 72 -9.08 -0.26 -7.80
C VAL A 72 -9.16 -0.37 -6.30
N VAL A 73 -9.70 -1.49 -5.81
CA VAL A 73 -10.04 -1.66 -4.40
C VAL A 73 -9.48 -2.97 -3.87
N GLY A 74 -8.66 -2.88 -2.83
CA GLY A 74 -8.13 -4.02 -2.11
C GLY A 74 -9.15 -4.61 -1.13
N ALA A 75 -9.20 -5.94 -1.06
CA ALA A 75 -10.02 -6.72 -0.14
C ALA A 75 -9.18 -7.89 0.42
N PRO A 76 -8.32 -7.65 1.42
CA PRO A 76 -7.29 -8.61 1.85
C PRO A 76 -7.81 -9.91 2.48
N LYS A 77 -9.11 -9.99 2.81
CA LYS A 77 -9.74 -11.21 3.33
C LYS A 77 -10.73 -11.84 2.34
N ALA A 78 -10.78 -11.37 1.10
CA ALA A 78 -11.60 -12.00 0.07
C ALA A 78 -11.13 -13.44 -0.20
N ASN A 79 -12.09 -14.34 -0.39
CA ASN A 79 -11.81 -15.66 -0.96
C ASN A 79 -11.59 -15.55 -2.46
N THR A 80 -10.75 -16.42 -3.00
CA THR A 80 -10.39 -16.49 -4.42
C THR A 80 -10.73 -17.86 -4.98
N SER A 81 -10.52 -18.03 -6.28
CA SER A 81 -10.62 -19.32 -6.98
C SER A 81 -9.39 -20.22 -6.78
N GLN A 82 -8.36 -19.76 -6.04
CA GLN A 82 -7.15 -20.53 -5.78
C GLN A 82 -7.47 -21.78 -4.95
N VAL A 83 -6.97 -22.93 -5.39
CA VAL A 83 -7.19 -24.22 -4.73
C VAL A 83 -6.51 -24.25 -3.36
N ASP A 84 -7.26 -24.67 -2.34
CA ASP A 84 -6.81 -24.84 -0.95
C ASP A 84 -6.23 -23.56 -0.30
N ILE A 85 -6.66 -22.38 -0.76
CA ILE A 85 -6.30 -21.09 -0.16
C ILE A 85 -7.51 -20.47 0.54
N ASP A 86 -7.42 -20.29 1.85
CA ASP A 86 -8.45 -19.58 2.64
C ASP A 86 -8.09 -18.10 2.78
N GLN A 87 -9.03 -17.22 2.45
CA GLN A 87 -8.89 -15.76 2.56
C GLN A 87 -7.53 -15.25 2.04
N GLY A 88 -7.16 -15.68 0.83
CA GLY A 88 -5.92 -15.24 0.17
C GLY A 88 -5.88 -13.73 -0.07
N GLY A 89 -7.06 -13.11 -0.22
CA GLY A 89 -7.22 -11.69 -0.55
C GLY A 89 -7.33 -11.46 -2.05
N SER A 90 -7.97 -10.35 -2.44
CA SER A 90 -8.16 -9.98 -3.85
C SER A 90 -8.11 -8.46 -4.04
N VAL A 91 -7.95 -8.04 -5.30
CA VAL A 91 -8.09 -6.66 -5.75
C VAL A 91 -9.20 -6.59 -6.79
N PHE A 92 -10.10 -5.63 -6.63
CA PHE A 92 -11.25 -5.42 -7.48
C PHE A 92 -11.02 -4.22 -8.40
N HIS A 93 -11.43 -4.35 -9.65
CA HIS A 93 -11.51 -3.27 -10.62
C HIS A 93 -12.96 -2.82 -10.76
N CYS A 94 -13.20 -1.53 -10.55
CA CYS A 94 -14.52 -0.90 -10.56
C CYS A 94 -14.51 0.23 -11.60
N PRO A 95 -15.02 -0.02 -12.82
CA PRO A 95 -15.15 1.03 -13.84
C PRO A 95 -15.98 2.21 -13.32
N TRP A 96 -15.53 3.44 -13.56
CA TRP A 96 -16.32 4.61 -13.21
C TRP A 96 -17.49 4.74 -14.16
N SER A 97 -18.71 4.64 -13.63
CA SER A 97 -19.93 4.79 -14.44
C SER A 97 -21.05 5.43 -13.62
N THR A 98 -21.88 6.23 -14.29
CA THR A 98 -23.04 6.85 -13.68
C THR A 98 -24.12 5.81 -13.41
N GLY A 99 -24.32 5.46 -12.14
CA GLY A 99 -25.41 4.57 -11.70
C GLY A 99 -25.07 3.06 -11.72
N GLN A 100 -23.83 2.68 -12.00
CA GLN A 100 -23.35 1.31 -11.87
C GLN A 100 -22.10 1.29 -10.95
N SER A 101 -22.11 0.39 -9.97
CA SER A 101 -21.03 0.19 -9.00
C SER A 101 -20.46 -1.23 -9.09
N ASP A 102 -20.54 -1.83 -10.27
CA ASP A 102 -20.09 -3.20 -10.51
C ASP A 102 -18.55 -3.27 -10.44
N CYS A 103 -18.08 -4.05 -9.47
CA CYS A 103 -16.67 -4.34 -9.26
C CYS A 103 -16.40 -5.81 -9.58
N HIS A 104 -15.33 -6.11 -10.31
CA HIS A 104 -14.89 -7.47 -10.58
C HIS A 104 -13.49 -7.72 -10.05
N SER A 105 -13.27 -8.93 -9.54
CA SER A 105 -11.97 -9.38 -9.07
C SER A 105 -10.97 -9.43 -10.23
N ILE A 106 -9.77 -8.89 -10.02
CA ILE A 106 -8.63 -9.06 -10.91
C ILE A 106 -7.86 -10.30 -10.44
N GLU A 107 -7.70 -11.29 -11.31
CA GLU A 107 -6.97 -12.51 -10.98
C GLU A 107 -5.47 -12.31 -11.25
N PHE A 108 -4.72 -11.93 -10.21
CA PHE A 108 -3.26 -11.74 -10.31
C PHE A 108 -2.48 -13.07 -10.29
N ASP A 109 -3.04 -14.08 -9.62
CA ASP A 109 -2.44 -15.39 -9.40
C ASP A 109 -3.54 -16.45 -9.31
N HIS A 110 -3.46 -17.48 -10.14
CA HIS A 110 -4.41 -18.60 -10.15
C HIS A 110 -3.87 -19.83 -9.41
N GLU A 111 -2.59 -19.83 -9.05
CA GLU A 111 -1.93 -20.98 -8.44
C GLU A 111 -2.11 -20.97 -6.92
N GLY A 112 -2.31 -22.16 -6.33
CA GLY A 112 -2.27 -22.35 -4.88
C GLY A 112 -0.85 -22.24 -4.31
N ASN A 113 -0.58 -22.91 -3.20
CA ASN A 113 0.76 -22.93 -2.61
C ASN A 113 1.73 -23.71 -3.52
N ARG A 114 2.80 -23.05 -3.99
CA ARG A 114 3.82 -23.73 -4.81
C ARG A 114 4.67 -24.68 -3.94
N PRO A 115 5.01 -25.89 -4.43
CA PRO A 115 5.94 -26.76 -3.74
C PRO A 115 7.38 -26.28 -3.90
N ILE A 116 8.27 -26.75 -3.03
CA ILE A 116 9.71 -26.59 -3.10
C ILE A 116 10.39 -27.94 -2.89
N THR A 117 11.43 -28.22 -3.68
CA THR A 117 12.23 -29.44 -3.56
C THR A 117 13.44 -29.19 -2.67
N ILE A 118 13.52 -29.89 -1.55
CA ILE A 118 14.64 -29.84 -0.59
C ILE A 118 15.13 -31.28 -0.39
N ASN A 119 16.42 -31.54 -0.61
CA ASN A 119 17.03 -32.87 -0.45
C ASN A 119 16.23 -33.98 -1.18
N ASN A 120 15.85 -33.74 -2.45
CA ASN A 120 15.02 -34.63 -3.29
C ASN A 120 13.62 -34.96 -2.73
N THR A 121 13.13 -34.19 -1.76
CA THR A 121 11.79 -34.33 -1.20
C THR A 121 10.98 -33.08 -1.53
N GLU A 122 9.79 -33.27 -2.10
CA GLU A 122 8.84 -32.17 -2.32
C GLU A 122 8.18 -31.79 -0.98
N ARG A 123 8.16 -30.48 -0.71
CA ARG A 123 7.56 -29.88 0.50
C ARG A 123 6.73 -28.69 0.07
N GLN A 124 5.79 -28.25 0.91
CA GLN A 124 5.11 -26.97 0.68
C GLN A 124 6.12 -25.81 0.80
N GLY A 125 6.22 -24.99 -0.25
CA GLY A 125 7.13 -23.84 -0.31
C GLY A 125 6.50 -22.55 0.16
N GLU A 126 5.19 -22.39 -0.02
CA GLU A 126 4.43 -21.16 0.22
C GLU A 126 3.27 -21.34 1.17
N TYR A 127 2.86 -20.25 1.81
CA TYR A 127 1.65 -20.17 2.61
C TYR A 127 0.89 -18.91 2.20
N LYS A 128 -0.09 -19.09 1.30
CA LYS A 128 -0.93 -18.02 0.74
C LYS A 128 -2.24 -17.81 1.51
N SER A 129 -2.67 -18.77 2.34
CA SER A 129 -3.87 -18.57 3.19
C SER A 129 -3.64 -17.44 4.19
N HIS A 130 -4.61 -16.52 4.29
CA HIS A 130 -4.53 -15.31 5.11
C HIS A 130 -3.31 -14.41 4.82
N GLN A 131 -2.75 -14.44 3.61
CA GLN A 131 -1.59 -13.62 3.23
C GLN A 131 -1.89 -12.12 3.10
N TRP A 132 -3.17 -11.74 3.14
CA TRP A 132 -3.66 -10.36 3.02
C TRP A 132 -3.35 -9.71 1.67
N PHE A 133 -3.52 -10.44 0.56
CA PHE A 133 -3.31 -9.88 -0.77
C PHE A 133 -4.32 -8.77 -1.07
N GLY A 134 -3.81 -7.59 -1.45
CA GLY A 134 -4.62 -6.38 -1.62
C GLY A 134 -4.67 -5.49 -0.37
N ALA A 135 -3.86 -5.77 0.66
CA ALA A 135 -3.68 -4.85 1.78
C ALA A 135 -3.06 -3.51 1.36
N THR A 136 -2.26 -3.53 0.30
CA THR A 136 -1.76 -2.33 -0.38
C THR A 136 -2.07 -2.45 -1.85
N VAL A 137 -2.67 -1.41 -2.44
CA VAL A 137 -2.97 -1.31 -3.88
C VAL A 137 -2.52 0.05 -4.37
N ARG A 138 -1.72 0.10 -5.44
CA ARG A 138 -1.26 1.33 -6.07
C ARG A 138 -1.29 1.21 -7.59
N SER A 139 -1.53 2.31 -8.29
CA SER A 139 -1.53 2.36 -9.75
C SER A 139 -0.61 3.44 -10.31
N HIS A 140 0.01 3.12 -11.45
CA HIS A 140 0.77 4.08 -12.26
C HIS A 140 0.60 3.74 -13.74
N GLY A 141 -0.06 4.63 -14.48
CA GLY A 141 -0.40 4.42 -15.88
C GLY A 141 -1.23 3.16 -16.09
N ASP A 142 -0.68 2.21 -16.84
CA ASP A 142 -1.28 0.93 -17.20
C ASP A 142 -0.96 -0.22 -16.23
N THR A 143 -0.34 0.11 -15.10
CA THR A 143 0.20 -0.85 -14.15
C THR A 143 -0.48 -0.71 -12.78
N ILE A 144 -0.81 -1.84 -12.16
CA ILE A 144 -1.28 -1.92 -10.77
C ILE A 144 -0.30 -2.78 -9.99
N LEU A 145 0.10 -2.29 -8.81
CA LEU A 145 0.82 -3.02 -7.79
C LEU A 145 -0.15 -3.42 -6.68
N ALA A 146 -0.16 -4.70 -6.31
CA ALA A 146 -0.95 -5.22 -5.21
C ALA A 146 -0.07 -6.10 -4.31
N CYS A 147 -0.13 -5.90 -2.99
CA CYS A 147 0.76 -6.60 -2.05
C CYS A 147 0.03 -7.46 -1.03
N ALA A 148 0.69 -8.55 -0.63
CA ALA A 148 0.34 -9.48 0.42
C ALA A 148 1.43 -9.44 1.52
N PRO A 149 1.34 -8.52 2.50
CA PRO A 149 2.39 -8.34 3.50
C PRO A 149 2.50 -9.50 4.52
N LEU A 150 1.49 -10.37 4.61
CA LEU A 150 1.51 -11.57 5.44
C LEU A 150 1.84 -12.85 4.67
N TYR A 151 2.12 -12.74 3.37
CA TYR A 151 2.68 -13.87 2.61
C TYR A 151 3.93 -14.40 3.31
N SER A 152 3.98 -15.72 3.48
CA SER A 152 5.14 -16.40 4.03
C SER A 152 5.57 -17.59 3.19
N TRP A 153 6.84 -17.94 3.32
CA TRP A 153 7.46 -19.04 2.59
C TRP A 153 8.35 -19.86 3.53
N ARG A 154 8.55 -21.14 3.21
CA ARG A 154 9.26 -22.09 4.07
C ARG A 154 10.77 -21.83 4.19
N THR A 155 11.35 -21.01 3.30
CA THR A 155 12.80 -20.97 3.03
C THR A 155 13.34 -22.29 2.43
N LYS A 156 14.63 -22.30 2.08
CA LYS A 156 15.36 -23.51 1.64
C LYS A 156 16.15 -24.18 2.75
N GLU A 157 16.05 -23.66 3.98
CA GLU A 157 16.76 -24.21 5.12
C GLU A 157 16.12 -25.54 5.58
N ASP A 158 16.93 -26.39 6.21
CA ASP A 158 16.44 -27.67 6.74
C ASP A 158 15.45 -27.45 7.90
N ASP A 159 15.64 -26.36 8.65
CA ASP A 159 14.74 -25.94 9.73
C ASP A 159 13.37 -25.56 9.17
N GLN A 160 12.31 -26.05 9.83
CA GLN A 160 10.93 -25.81 9.41
C GLN A 160 10.46 -24.42 9.82
N ARG A 161 11.07 -23.39 9.25
CA ARG A 161 10.67 -22.00 9.46
C ARG A 161 9.71 -21.54 8.37
N ALA A 162 8.84 -20.58 8.68
CA ALA A 162 8.05 -19.87 7.67
C ALA A 162 8.30 -18.37 7.85
N ASP A 163 9.03 -17.80 6.92
CA ASP A 163 9.42 -16.40 6.94
C ASP A 163 8.32 -15.56 6.27
N SER A 164 7.71 -14.64 7.01
CA SER A 164 6.74 -13.65 6.53
C SER A 164 7.43 -12.51 5.77
N THR A 165 8.01 -12.85 4.62
CA THR A 165 8.76 -11.88 3.81
C THR A 165 7.87 -10.85 3.13
N GLY A 166 6.59 -11.16 2.93
CA GLY A 166 5.69 -10.41 2.05
C GLY A 166 5.99 -10.68 0.57
N THR A 167 5.02 -10.37 -0.28
CA THR A 167 5.15 -10.39 -1.75
C THR A 167 4.23 -9.34 -2.36
N CYS A 168 4.56 -8.87 -3.56
CA CYS A 168 3.68 -8.03 -4.37
C CYS A 168 3.55 -8.61 -5.77
N PHE A 169 2.45 -8.28 -6.45
CA PHE A 169 2.25 -8.57 -7.86
C PHE A 169 2.01 -7.28 -8.63
N LEU A 170 2.61 -7.19 -9.82
CA LEU A 170 2.31 -6.17 -10.81
C LEU A 170 1.40 -6.76 -11.88
N SER A 171 0.26 -6.11 -12.13
CA SER A 171 -0.50 -6.23 -13.36
C SER A 171 0.05 -5.21 -14.35
N VAL A 172 0.48 -5.66 -15.52
CA VAL A 172 1.12 -4.83 -16.56
C VAL A 172 0.28 -4.88 -17.83
N ASN A 173 0.33 -3.81 -18.63
CA ASN A 173 -0.35 -3.70 -19.92
C ASN A 173 -1.85 -4.01 -19.80
N ASN A 174 -2.52 -3.40 -18.80
CA ASN A 174 -3.96 -3.54 -18.58
C ASN A 174 -4.45 -4.99 -18.42
N PHE A 175 -3.92 -5.68 -17.39
CA PHE A 175 -4.31 -7.05 -16.99
C PHE A 175 -3.86 -8.17 -17.93
N THR A 176 -2.93 -7.91 -18.85
CA THR A 176 -2.47 -8.93 -19.81
C THR A 176 -1.24 -9.71 -19.33
N LYS A 177 -0.48 -9.17 -18.37
CA LYS A 177 0.67 -9.84 -17.77
C LYS A 177 0.73 -9.58 -16.27
N PHE A 178 0.94 -10.64 -15.49
CA PHE A 178 1.13 -10.58 -14.04
C PHE A 178 2.53 -11.01 -13.67
N VAL A 179 3.15 -10.26 -12.75
CA VAL A 179 4.57 -10.38 -12.40
C VAL A 179 4.72 -10.34 -10.89
N GLU A 180 5.28 -11.38 -10.29
CA GLU A 180 5.60 -11.38 -8.86
C GLU A 180 6.87 -10.56 -8.58
N TYR A 181 6.83 -9.74 -7.53
CA TYR A 181 7.95 -8.99 -6.99
C TYR A 181 8.01 -9.15 -5.46
N ALA A 182 8.95 -9.98 -5.00
CA ALA A 182 9.14 -10.32 -3.59
C ALA A 182 10.59 -10.06 -3.15
N PRO A 183 11.06 -8.80 -3.10
CA PRO A 183 12.49 -8.49 -2.91
C PRO A 183 13.05 -8.83 -1.53
N CYS A 184 12.17 -9.09 -0.56
CA CYS A 184 12.57 -9.58 0.77
C CYS A 184 12.65 -11.10 0.87
N ARG A 185 12.22 -11.84 -0.16
CA ARG A 185 12.39 -13.29 -0.24
C ARG A 185 13.82 -13.58 -0.72
N THR A 186 14.76 -13.56 0.23
CA THR A 186 16.20 -13.71 -0.02
C THR A 186 16.79 -14.83 0.83
N GLU A 187 18.10 -15.06 0.71
CA GLU A 187 18.86 -15.97 1.58
C GLU A 187 19.13 -15.37 2.97
N LEU A 188 18.85 -14.08 3.18
CA LEU A 188 18.91 -13.44 4.49
C LEU A 188 17.62 -13.78 5.25
N SER A 189 17.51 -15.01 5.74
CA SER A 189 16.34 -15.50 6.48
C SER A 189 16.24 -14.90 7.88
N ALA A 190 15.17 -15.28 8.60
CA ALA A 190 14.99 -15.00 10.02
C ALA A 190 14.83 -13.51 10.39
N GLU A 191 14.66 -13.23 11.68
CA GLU A 191 14.55 -11.89 12.24
C GLU A 191 15.82 -11.08 12.03
N SER A 192 16.99 -11.73 12.05
CA SER A 192 18.28 -11.06 11.83
C SER A 192 18.46 -10.55 10.40
N GLY A 193 17.77 -11.15 9.43
CA GLY A 193 17.79 -10.79 8.02
C GLY A 193 16.49 -10.13 7.58
N GLN A 194 15.92 -10.61 6.47
CA GLN A 194 14.70 -10.13 5.83
C GLN A 194 13.52 -11.10 5.98
N GLY A 195 13.66 -12.15 6.80
CA GLY A 195 12.63 -13.18 6.99
C GLY A 195 11.29 -12.64 7.49
N TYR A 196 11.29 -11.53 8.22
CA TYR A 196 10.09 -10.86 8.74
C TYR A 196 9.86 -9.51 8.08
N CYS A 197 10.48 -9.27 6.92
CA CYS A 197 10.41 -7.99 6.24
C CYS A 197 8.98 -7.48 6.04
N GLN A 198 8.04 -8.36 5.66
CA GLN A 198 6.68 -7.98 5.26
C GLN A 198 6.69 -6.91 4.14
N GLY A 199 7.56 -7.10 3.15
CA GLY A 199 7.71 -6.18 2.01
C GLY A 199 6.38 -5.99 1.29
N GLY A 200 5.98 -4.72 1.12
CA GLY A 200 4.67 -4.38 0.58
C GLY A 200 3.62 -4.04 1.64
N PHE A 201 4.00 -4.03 2.92
CA PHE A 201 3.19 -3.47 4.01
C PHE A 201 2.78 -2.02 3.71
N SER A 202 3.69 -1.26 3.10
CA SER A 202 3.39 0.00 2.43
C SER A 202 4.05 -0.01 1.05
N ALA A 203 3.44 0.66 0.08
CA ALA A 203 4.02 0.80 -1.26
C ALA A 203 3.55 2.08 -1.94
N ASP A 204 4.35 2.53 -2.91
CA ASP A 204 3.99 3.62 -3.81
C ASP A 204 4.73 3.51 -5.15
N PHE A 205 4.26 4.26 -6.14
CA PHE A 205 4.99 4.52 -7.37
C PHE A 205 5.58 5.93 -7.34
N THR A 206 6.80 6.09 -7.84
CA THR A 206 7.32 7.41 -8.15
C THR A 206 6.63 7.99 -9.39
N LYS A 207 6.84 9.29 -9.67
CA LYS A 207 6.30 9.94 -10.87
C LYS A 207 6.74 9.25 -12.17
N ASP A 208 7.96 8.74 -12.21
CA ASP A 208 8.56 7.99 -13.31
C ASP A 208 8.21 6.49 -13.32
N GLY A 209 7.34 6.02 -12.41
CA GLY A 209 6.82 4.64 -12.41
C GLY A 209 7.73 3.62 -11.76
N LYS A 210 8.72 4.04 -10.97
CA LYS A 210 9.53 3.14 -10.14
C LYS A 210 8.72 2.66 -8.95
N VAL A 211 8.80 1.37 -8.66
CA VAL A 211 8.15 0.76 -7.49
C VAL A 211 8.96 1.10 -6.25
N VAL A 212 8.29 1.48 -5.17
CA VAL A 212 8.86 1.67 -3.83
C VAL A 212 8.05 0.84 -2.83
N LEU A 213 8.71 -0.07 -2.12
CA LEU A 213 8.13 -0.90 -1.08
C LEU A 213 8.72 -0.54 0.29
N GLY A 214 7.87 -0.56 1.32
CA GLY A 214 8.27 -0.58 2.71
C GLY A 214 8.11 -1.97 3.29
N GLY A 215 9.13 -2.43 4.01
CA GLY A 215 9.14 -3.67 4.78
C GLY A 215 9.52 -3.37 6.23
N PRO A 216 8.56 -3.31 7.17
CA PRO A 216 8.82 -2.85 8.53
C PRO A 216 9.65 -3.84 9.38
N GLY A 217 9.69 -5.13 9.04
CA GLY A 217 10.29 -6.13 9.93
C GLY A 217 11.71 -6.58 9.58
N SER A 218 12.35 -6.02 8.54
CA SER A 218 13.73 -6.36 8.21
C SER A 218 14.69 -5.98 9.35
N PHE A 219 15.66 -6.86 9.60
CA PHE A 219 16.79 -6.69 10.51
C PHE A 219 16.37 -6.35 11.96
N PHE A 220 15.64 -7.25 12.60
CA PHE A 220 15.03 -7.05 13.93
C PHE A 220 14.15 -5.79 13.97
N TRP A 221 13.24 -5.67 13.00
CA TRP A 221 12.30 -4.54 12.89
C TRP A 221 12.98 -3.17 12.82
N GLN A 222 14.21 -3.09 12.32
CA GLN A 222 14.78 -1.82 11.87
C GLN A 222 13.97 -1.24 10.71
N GLY A 223 13.41 -2.12 9.89
CA GLY A 223 12.67 -1.77 8.70
C GLY A 223 13.58 -1.53 7.49
N GLN A 224 12.97 -1.56 6.31
CA GLN A 224 13.65 -1.40 5.05
C GLN A 224 12.77 -0.68 4.03
N VAL A 225 13.39 0.16 3.21
CA VAL A 225 12.79 0.72 2.00
C VAL A 225 13.51 0.13 0.80
N ILE A 226 12.74 -0.39 -0.14
CA ILE A 226 13.22 -1.11 -1.32
C ILE A 226 12.62 -0.45 -2.55
N SER A 227 13.38 -0.31 -3.61
CA SER A 227 12.86 0.25 -4.86
C SER A 227 13.52 -0.35 -6.08
N ALA A 228 12.73 -0.55 -7.13
CA ALA A 228 13.20 -1.08 -8.40
C ALA A 228 12.40 -0.50 -9.57
N VAL A 229 13.06 -0.39 -10.72
CA VAL A 229 12.44 0.08 -11.95
C VAL A 229 11.51 -1.01 -12.49
N LYS A 230 10.29 -0.62 -12.87
CA LYS A 230 9.22 -1.54 -13.31
C LYS A 230 9.69 -2.51 -14.39
N GLU A 231 10.39 -2.01 -15.40
CA GLU A 231 10.87 -2.80 -16.54
C GLU A 231 11.88 -3.87 -16.10
N GLN A 232 12.70 -3.58 -15.08
CA GLN A 232 13.67 -4.54 -14.54
C GLN A 232 12.98 -5.63 -13.71
N ILE A 233 11.92 -5.28 -12.97
CA ILE A 233 11.09 -6.26 -12.26
C ILE A 233 10.46 -7.23 -13.28
N ILE A 234 9.87 -6.69 -14.35
CA ILE A 234 9.23 -7.49 -15.41
C ILE A 234 10.24 -8.41 -16.11
N LYS A 235 11.47 -7.93 -16.35
CA LYS A 235 12.56 -8.67 -17.00
C LYS A 235 13.11 -9.78 -16.10
N ALA A 236 13.20 -9.54 -14.79
CA ALA A 236 13.74 -10.49 -13.83
C ALA A 236 12.77 -11.63 -13.48
N TYR A 237 11.47 -11.46 -13.75
CA TYR A 237 10.46 -12.44 -13.41
C TYR A 237 10.53 -13.68 -14.29
N TYR A 238 10.71 -14.82 -13.62
CA TYR A 238 10.66 -16.13 -14.22
C TYR A 238 9.71 -17.02 -13.39
N PRO A 239 8.55 -17.43 -13.95
CA PRO A 239 7.59 -18.26 -13.24
C PRO A 239 8.21 -19.55 -12.68
N GLY A 240 7.83 -19.94 -11.47
CA GLY A 240 8.31 -21.15 -10.79
C GLY A 240 9.62 -20.99 -10.01
N TYR A 241 10.29 -19.83 -10.07
CA TYR A 241 11.46 -19.55 -9.25
C TYR A 241 11.08 -18.66 -8.06
N PHE A 242 11.44 -19.12 -6.86
CA PHE A 242 11.20 -18.38 -5.62
C PHE A 242 12.07 -17.13 -5.50
N LEU A 243 13.36 -17.27 -5.79
CA LEU A 243 14.31 -16.17 -5.61
C LEU A 243 14.47 -15.46 -6.95
N SER A 244 14.26 -14.15 -6.96
CA SER A 244 14.52 -13.28 -8.10
C SER A 244 15.55 -12.22 -7.73
N SER A 245 16.33 -11.79 -8.73
CA SER A 245 17.31 -10.70 -8.58
C SER A 245 16.99 -9.65 -9.62
N VAL A 246 16.64 -8.45 -9.16
CA VAL A 246 16.23 -7.34 -10.02
C VAL A 246 17.41 -6.40 -10.24
N GLU A 247 17.79 -6.21 -11.50
CA GLU A 247 18.89 -5.34 -11.89
C GLU A 247 18.62 -3.89 -11.47
N GLY A 248 19.57 -3.27 -10.76
CA GLY A 248 19.45 -1.89 -10.29
C GLY A 248 18.49 -1.69 -9.13
N GLU A 249 18.03 -2.75 -8.47
CA GLU A 249 17.29 -2.65 -7.22
C GLU A 249 18.11 -1.96 -6.13
N MET A 250 17.47 -1.05 -5.41
CA MET A 250 18.05 -0.32 -4.29
C MET A 250 17.32 -0.69 -3.01
N GLN A 251 18.08 -0.94 -1.95
CA GLN A 251 17.55 -1.20 -0.62
C GLN A 251 18.29 -0.36 0.43
N THR A 252 17.58 0.11 1.45
CA THR A 252 18.24 0.70 2.63
C THR A 252 19.07 -0.36 3.34
N LYS A 253 20.26 0.03 3.80
CA LYS A 253 21.20 -0.88 4.46
C LYS A 253 20.84 -1.07 5.93
N GLN A 254 21.12 -2.27 6.45
CA GLN A 254 21.11 -2.53 7.88
C GLN A 254 22.09 -1.58 8.60
N LYS A 255 21.70 -1.05 9.76
CA LYS A 255 22.61 -0.28 10.59
C LYS A 255 23.70 -1.21 11.15
N PRO A 256 24.99 -0.84 11.11
CA PRO A 256 26.04 -1.61 11.75
C PRO A 256 25.70 -1.82 13.23
N GLN A 257 25.79 -3.05 13.72
CA GLN A 257 25.65 -3.32 15.15
C GLN A 257 26.80 -2.62 15.89
N ALA A 258 26.46 -1.77 16.87
CA ALA A 258 27.46 -1.26 17.79
C ALA A 258 27.97 -2.44 18.62
N VAL A 259 29.24 -2.79 18.46
CA VAL A 259 29.91 -3.76 19.35
C VAL A 259 29.99 -3.11 20.72
N TYR A 260 29.03 -3.41 21.59
CA TYR A 260 29.16 -3.12 23.01
C TYR A 260 30.17 -4.12 23.57
N HIS A 261 31.43 -3.70 23.67
CA HIS A 261 32.37 -4.36 24.57
C HIS A 261 31.81 -4.22 25.98
N ARG A 262 31.32 -5.35 26.52
CA ARG A 262 30.88 -5.46 27.90
C ARG A 262 32.07 -5.77 28.79
#